data_AF-A0A847HYM6-F1
#
_entry.id   AF-A0A847HYM6-F1
#
_cell.length_a   1.000
_cell.length_b   1.000
_cell.length_c   1.000
_cell.angle_alpha   90.00
_cell.angle_beta   90.00
_cell.angle_gamma   90.00
#
_symmetry.space_group_name_H-M   'P 1'
#
loop_
_entity.id
_entity.type
_entity.pdbx_description
1 polymer ?
#
loop_
_entity_poly.entity_id
_entity_poly.type
_entity_poly.pdbx_seq_one_letter_code
_entity_poly.pdbx_strand_id
1 'polypeptide(L)'
;MDAHALECLDFPRIRDLLAGYASCGLGKSLAKHIQPVARADLVRRWLSQVEELQRLELERGLPPYGGISDVREVVKRCAPPLRVTVEEMAQIGSTLAGTHAVAAYLRDLPEGHPELQHLKERIGDFEPLALRIRGVIDERGRVRDDASPKLQRVRRE
;
A
#
# COMPACT_ATOMS: atom_id res chain seq x y z
N MET A 1 -2.82 -28.89 0.83
CA MET A 1 -2.32 -29.41 2.12
C MET A 1 -3.44 -29.31 3.13
N ASP A 2 -3.50 -30.27 4.05
CA ASP A 2 -4.50 -30.31 5.12
C ASP A 2 -4.16 -29.30 6.24
N ALA A 3 -5.17 -28.73 6.88
CA ALA A 3 -5.01 -27.75 7.96
C ALA A 3 -4.27 -28.35 9.16
N HIS A 4 -4.55 -29.62 9.49
CA HIS A 4 -3.87 -30.34 10.55
C HIS A 4 -2.35 -30.44 10.30
N ALA A 5 -1.94 -30.69 9.06
CA ALA A 5 -0.53 -30.74 8.70
C ALA A 5 0.17 -29.38 8.88
N LEU A 6 -0.51 -28.27 8.59
CA LEU A 6 0.05 -26.92 8.78
C LEU A 6 0.23 -26.58 10.26
N GLU A 7 -0.67 -27.04 11.13
CA GLU A 7 -0.54 -26.90 12.58
C GLU A 7 0.62 -27.74 13.11
N CYS A 8 0.71 -29.02 12.70
CA CYS A 8 1.82 -29.89 13.10
C CYS A 8 3.20 -29.35 12.68
N LEU A 9 3.27 -28.63 11.56
CA LEU A 9 4.49 -28.00 11.06
C LEU A 9 4.77 -26.60 11.65
N ASP A 10 3.94 -26.14 12.59
CA ASP A 10 4.02 -24.80 13.19
C ASP A 10 4.05 -23.68 12.13
N PHE A 11 3.33 -23.89 11.03
CA PHE A 11 3.24 -22.92 9.94
C PHE A 11 2.66 -21.56 10.38
N PRO A 12 1.70 -21.47 11.33
CA PRO A 12 1.27 -20.19 11.89
C PRO A 12 2.42 -19.34 12.44
N ARG A 13 3.40 -19.95 13.13
CA ARG A 13 4.57 -19.23 13.63
C ARG A 13 5.45 -18.69 12.50
N ILE A 14 5.60 -19.44 11.40
CA ILE A 14 6.33 -18.96 10.21
C ILE A 14 5.66 -17.71 9.63
N ARG A 15 4.32 -17.68 9.57
CA ARG A 15 3.58 -16.51 9.11
C ARG A 15 3.78 -15.29 10.00
N ASP A 16 3.76 -15.49 11.32
CA ASP A 16 3.97 -14.41 12.27
C ASP A 16 5.39 -13.84 12.18
N LEU A 17 6.40 -14.70 12.01
CA LEU A 17 7.78 -14.27 11.75
C LEU A 17 7.85 -13.45 10.46
N LEU A 18 7.29 -13.95 9.35
CA LEU A 18 7.26 -13.25 8.07
C LEU A 18 6.55 -11.88 8.18
N ALA A 19 5.41 -11.84 8.88
CA ALA A 19 4.68 -10.61 9.12
C ALA A 19 5.50 -9.60 9.95
N GLY A 20 6.37 -10.07 10.85
CA GLY A 20 7.30 -9.23 11.61
C GLY A 20 8.26 -8.43 10.71
N TYR A 21 8.64 -8.98 9.55
CA TYR A 21 9.53 -8.32 8.59
C TYR A 21 8.83 -7.46 7.54
N ALA A 22 7.49 -7.46 7.48
CA ALA A 22 6.77 -6.69 6.47
C ALA A 22 6.75 -5.18 6.80
N SER A 23 7.12 -4.36 5.81
CA SER A 23 7.28 -2.91 5.94
C SER A 23 5.98 -2.10 5.95
N CYS A 24 4.82 -2.72 5.71
CA CYS A 24 3.52 -2.05 5.72
C CYS A 24 2.39 -2.94 6.24
N GLY A 25 1.30 -2.33 6.71
CA GLY A 25 0.15 -3.06 7.28
C GLY A 25 -0.49 -4.05 6.29
N LEU A 26 -0.56 -3.69 5.01
CA LEU A 26 -1.06 -4.58 3.95
C LEU A 26 -0.16 -5.80 3.76
N GLY A 27 1.16 -5.61 3.72
CA GLY A 27 2.14 -6.71 3.65
C GLY A 27 2.07 -7.63 4.87
N LYS A 28 1.92 -7.05 6.08
CA LYS A 28 1.70 -7.80 7.33
C LYS A 28 0.45 -8.69 7.24
N SER A 29 -0.65 -8.12 6.73
CA SER A 29 -1.89 -8.86 6.54
C SER A 29 -1.72 -10.00 5.53
N LEU A 30 -1.06 -9.76 4.38
CA LEU A 30 -0.78 -10.79 3.40
C LEU A 30 0.09 -11.93 3.96
N ALA A 31 1.16 -11.60 4.68
CA ALA A 31 2.04 -12.57 5.32
C ALA A 31 1.29 -13.47 6.32
N LYS A 32 0.35 -12.91 7.09
CA LYS A 32 -0.50 -13.66 8.03
C LYS A 32 -1.49 -14.62 7.36
N HIS A 33 -1.83 -14.40 6.09
CA HIS A 33 -2.82 -15.21 5.37
C HIS A 33 -2.21 -16.08 4.27
N ILE A 34 -0.90 -16.03 4.05
CA ILE A 34 -0.25 -16.81 2.99
C ILE A 34 -0.43 -18.32 3.24
N GLN A 35 -0.71 -19.07 2.18
CA GLN A 35 -0.89 -20.52 2.23
C GLN A 35 0.06 -21.19 1.24
N PRO A 36 0.56 -22.40 1.53
CA PRO A 36 1.28 -23.17 0.52
C PRO A 36 0.40 -23.45 -0.69
N VAL A 37 0.96 -23.33 -1.89
CA VAL A 37 0.27 -23.60 -3.14
C VAL A 37 0.95 -24.75 -3.88
N ALA A 38 0.16 -25.62 -4.53
CA ALA A 38 0.67 -26.74 -5.32
C ALA A 38 0.94 -26.36 -6.80
N ARG A 39 0.71 -25.11 -7.16
CA ARG A 39 0.83 -24.59 -8.52
C ARG A 39 2.27 -24.14 -8.81
N ALA A 40 3.02 -24.99 -9.51
CA ALA A 40 4.43 -24.74 -9.80
C ALA A 40 4.69 -23.47 -10.62
N ASP A 41 3.78 -23.10 -11.52
CA ASP A 41 3.83 -21.82 -12.26
C ASP A 41 3.76 -20.62 -11.32
N LEU A 42 2.86 -20.67 -10.33
CA LEU A 42 2.68 -19.61 -9.35
C LEU A 42 3.86 -19.50 -8.40
N VAL A 43 4.40 -20.64 -7.95
CA VAL A 43 5.60 -20.67 -7.09
C VAL A 43 6.81 -20.07 -7.80
N ARG A 44 7.08 -20.48 -9.05
CA ARG A 44 8.17 -19.91 -9.85
C ARG A 44 8.03 -18.40 -10.00
N ARG A 45 6.81 -17.94 -10.33
CA ARG A 45 6.51 -16.53 -10.47
C ARG A 45 6.78 -15.72 -9.21
N TRP A 46 6.33 -16.20 -8.04
CA TRP A 46 6.57 -15.51 -6.77
C TRP A 46 8.04 -15.50 -6.38
N LEU A 47 8.78 -16.58 -6.63
CA LEU A 47 10.23 -16.61 -6.41
C LEU A 47 10.95 -15.60 -7.31
N SER A 48 10.58 -15.52 -8.60
CA SER A 48 11.12 -14.51 -9.52
C SER A 48 10.81 -13.08 -9.07
N GLN A 49 9.61 -12.81 -8.55
CA GLN A 49 9.27 -11.51 -7.95
C GLN A 49 10.18 -11.15 -6.77
N VAL A 50 10.50 -12.11 -5.92
CA VAL A 50 11.41 -11.90 -4.78
C VAL A 50 12.83 -11.66 -5.26
N GLU A 51 13.34 -12.45 -6.20
CA GLU A 51 14.67 -12.28 -6.77
C GLU A 51 14.84 -10.94 -7.49
N GLU A 52 13.86 -10.53 -8.28
CA GLU A 52 13.82 -9.22 -8.93
C GLU A 52 13.82 -8.08 -7.91
N LEU A 53 13.01 -8.17 -6.86
CA LEU A 53 12.97 -7.14 -5.82
C LEU A 53 14.29 -7.06 -5.05
N GLN A 54 14.92 -8.19 -4.73
CA GLN A 54 16.22 -8.21 -4.05
C GLN A 54 17.31 -7.53 -4.89
N ARG A 55 17.35 -7.79 -6.20
CA ARG A 55 18.30 -7.11 -7.10
C ARG A 55 18.07 -5.60 -7.13
N LEU A 56 16.81 -5.19 -7.26
CA LEU A 56 16.44 -3.77 -7.27
C LEU A 56 16.72 -3.09 -5.93
N GLU A 57 16.53 -3.79 -4.81
CA GLU A 57 16.83 -3.31 -3.47
C GLU A 57 18.32 -2.99 -3.29
N LEU A 58 19.22 -3.82 -3.84
CA LEU A 58 20.66 -3.55 -3.78
C LEU A 58 21.04 -2.25 -4.50
N GLU A 59 20.28 -1.85 -5.52
CA GLU A 59 20.52 -0.64 -6.30
C GLU A 59 19.83 0.61 -5.72
N ARG A 60 18.58 0.47 -5.26
CA ARG A 60 17.69 1.59 -4.91
C ARG A 60 17.25 1.61 -3.44
N GLY A 61 17.61 0.60 -2.67
CA GLY A 61 17.04 0.35 -1.34
C GLY A 61 15.60 -0.18 -1.42
N LEU A 62 14.97 -0.31 -0.25
CA LEU A 62 13.60 -0.82 -0.14
C LEU A 62 12.57 0.16 -0.73
N PRO A 63 11.46 -0.35 -1.32
CA PRO A 63 10.37 0.49 -1.78
C PRO A 63 9.76 1.32 -0.64
N PRO A 64 9.37 2.59 -0.88
CA PRO A 64 8.83 3.47 0.14
C PRO A 64 7.36 3.18 0.43
N TYR A 65 7.08 2.17 1.25
CA TYR A 65 5.71 1.77 1.62
C TYR A 65 5.03 2.66 2.69
N GLY A 66 5.67 3.76 3.09
CA GLY A 66 5.16 4.67 4.13
C GLY A 66 3.79 5.26 3.78
N GLY A 67 2.92 5.37 4.78
CA GLY A 67 1.58 5.97 4.62
C GLY A 67 0.52 5.06 3.98
N ILE A 68 0.91 3.91 3.42
CA ILE A 68 -0.03 2.97 2.79
C ILE A 68 -0.84 2.21 3.85
N SER A 69 -2.16 2.34 3.77
CA SER A 69 -3.12 1.63 4.62
C SER A 69 -4.18 0.90 3.78
N ASP A 70 -4.89 -0.05 4.39
CA ASP A 70 -6.08 -0.63 3.75
C ASP A 70 -7.25 0.37 3.79
N VAL A 71 -7.52 1.00 2.66
CA VAL A 71 -8.60 1.99 2.52
C VAL A 71 -9.80 1.46 1.72
N ARG A 72 -9.86 0.16 1.41
CA ARG A 72 -10.88 -0.41 0.51
C ARG A 72 -12.30 -0.15 1.00
N GLU A 73 -12.57 -0.35 2.28
CA GLU A 73 -13.89 -0.10 2.87
C GLU A 73 -14.22 1.38 3.00
N VAL A 74 -13.21 2.22 3.27
CA VAL A 74 -13.38 3.68 3.34
C VAL A 74 -13.72 4.24 1.96
N VAL A 75 -13.03 3.79 0.91
CA VAL A 75 -13.27 4.21 -0.48
C VAL A 75 -14.69 3.85 -0.93
N LYS A 76 -15.21 2.67 -0.57
CA LYS A 76 -16.61 2.30 -0.85
C LYS A 76 -17.62 3.26 -0.21
N ARG A 77 -17.28 3.81 0.97
CA ARG A 77 -18.10 4.79 1.71
C ARG A 77 -17.96 6.23 1.22
N CYS A 78 -17.07 6.52 0.27
CA CYS A 78 -16.96 7.85 -0.33
C CYS A 78 -18.10 8.16 -1.32
N ALA A 79 -18.87 7.15 -1.73
CA ALA A 79 -20.02 7.33 -2.60
C ALA A 79 -21.26 7.79 -1.80
N PRO A 80 -22.09 8.71 -2.34
CA PRO A 80 -23.36 9.08 -1.71
C PRO A 80 -24.24 7.85 -1.43
N PRO A 81 -24.99 7.79 -0.32
CA PRO A 81 -25.16 8.82 0.72
C PRO A 81 -24.14 8.74 1.87
N LEU A 82 -23.18 7.82 1.77
CA LEU A 82 -22.23 7.52 2.84
C LEU A 82 -21.27 8.70 3.05
N ARG A 83 -20.84 8.88 4.29
CA ARG A 83 -19.87 9.91 4.68
C ARG A 83 -18.63 9.24 5.27
N VAL A 84 -17.49 9.87 4.99
CA VAL A 84 -16.21 9.54 5.59
C VAL A 84 -15.78 10.70 6.50
N THR A 85 -15.08 10.36 7.56
CA THR A 85 -14.49 11.32 8.50
C THR A 85 -13.27 12.01 7.89
N VAL A 86 -12.80 13.07 8.53
CA VAL A 86 -11.60 13.81 8.08
C VAL A 86 -10.37 12.92 8.20
N GLU A 87 -10.31 12.12 9.26
CA GLU A 87 -9.24 11.15 9.54
C GLU A 87 -9.22 10.04 8.47
N GLU A 88 -10.39 9.50 8.12
CA GLU A 88 -10.53 8.52 7.04
C GLU A 88 -10.09 9.10 5.68
N MET A 89 -10.44 10.35 5.39
CA MET A 89 -10.00 11.02 4.17
C MET A 89 -8.49 11.32 4.17
N ALA A 90 -7.92 11.70 5.32
CA ALA A 90 -6.48 11.85 5.48
C ALA A 90 -5.74 10.53 5.23
N GLN A 91 -6.29 9.41 5.71
CA GLN A 91 -5.74 8.07 5.47
C GLN A 91 -5.78 7.69 3.99
N ILE A 92 -6.87 8.04 3.27
CA ILE A 92 -6.93 7.90 1.81
C ILE A 92 -5.82 8.74 1.16
N GLY A 93 -5.71 10.03 1.49
CA GLY A 93 -4.69 10.91 0.94
C GLY A 93 -3.26 10.42 1.17
N SER A 94 -2.98 9.89 2.37
CA SER A 94 -1.69 9.27 2.71
C SER A 94 -1.42 8.01 1.88
N THR A 95 -2.44 7.16 1.72
CA THR A 95 -2.33 5.93 0.93
C THR A 95 -2.09 6.23 -0.54
N LEU A 96 -2.79 7.20 -1.13
CA LEU A 96 -2.59 7.59 -2.53
C LEU A 96 -1.19 8.18 -2.76
N ALA A 97 -0.67 8.97 -1.82
CA ALA A 97 0.70 9.49 -1.88
C ALA A 97 1.74 8.36 -1.78
N GLY A 98 1.53 7.39 -0.88
CA GLY A 98 2.40 6.20 -0.78
C GLY A 98 2.38 5.35 -2.05
N THR A 99 1.21 5.16 -2.66
CA THR A 99 1.07 4.46 -3.95
C THR A 99 1.84 5.18 -5.06
N HIS A 100 1.79 6.51 -5.13
CA HIS A 100 2.61 7.28 -6.06
C HIS A 100 4.12 7.08 -5.80
N ALA A 101 4.55 7.12 -4.54
CA ALA A 101 5.96 6.88 -4.20
C ALA A 101 6.45 5.49 -4.63
N VAL A 102 5.61 4.46 -4.49
CA VAL A 102 5.90 3.11 -5.00
C VAL A 102 5.92 3.08 -6.54
N ALA A 103 4.98 3.75 -7.21
CA ALA A 103 4.97 3.85 -8.66
C ALA A 103 6.22 4.56 -9.21
N ALA A 104 6.69 5.60 -8.52
CA ALA A 104 7.94 6.30 -8.81
C ALA A 104 9.17 5.42 -8.57
N TYR A 105 9.20 4.64 -7.48
CA TYR A 105 10.27 3.68 -7.21
C TYR A 105 10.39 2.61 -8.32
N LEU A 106 9.25 2.13 -8.83
CA LEU A 106 9.14 1.17 -9.94
C LEU A 106 9.22 1.86 -11.33
N ARG A 107 9.58 3.14 -11.40
CA ARG A 107 9.80 3.81 -12.68
C ARG A 107 11.11 3.34 -13.30
N ASP A 108 11.14 3.27 -14.63
CA ASP A 108 12.33 2.92 -15.41
C ASP A 108 12.99 1.62 -14.92
N LEU A 109 12.18 0.57 -14.73
CA LEU A 109 12.66 -0.76 -14.40
C LEU A 109 13.48 -1.32 -15.58
N PRO A 110 14.66 -1.88 -15.35
CA PRO A 110 15.43 -2.57 -16.38
C PRO A 110 14.64 -3.74 -16.99
N GLU A 111 14.99 -4.15 -18.21
CA GLU A 111 14.37 -5.30 -18.90
C GLU A 111 14.44 -6.61 -18.08
N GLY A 112 15.44 -6.75 -17.20
CA GLY A 112 15.60 -7.90 -16.30
C GLY A 112 14.65 -7.97 -15.10
N HIS A 113 13.56 -7.18 -15.09
CA HIS A 113 12.55 -7.17 -14.03
C HIS A 113 11.10 -7.31 -14.56
N PRO A 114 10.80 -8.33 -15.39
CA PRO A 114 9.49 -8.48 -16.01
C PRO A 114 8.34 -8.68 -15.00
N GLU A 115 8.59 -9.36 -13.87
CA GLU A 115 7.55 -9.57 -12.87
C GLU A 115 7.23 -8.29 -12.09
N LEU A 116 8.25 -7.47 -11.76
CA LEU A 116 8.02 -6.16 -11.16
C LEU A 116 7.35 -5.19 -12.14
N GLN A 117 7.64 -5.27 -13.44
CA GLN A 117 6.93 -4.51 -14.46
C GLN A 117 5.44 -4.88 -14.47
N HIS A 118 5.11 -6.17 -14.44
CA HIS A 118 3.72 -6.60 -14.37
C HIS A 118 3.02 -6.16 -13.07
N LEU A 119 3.71 -6.19 -11.93
CA LEU A 119 3.14 -5.67 -10.66
C LEU A 119 2.90 -4.15 -10.74
N LYS A 120 3.84 -3.40 -11.34
CA LYS A 120 3.73 -1.95 -11.56
C LYS A 120 2.49 -1.59 -12.37
N GLU A 121 2.16 -2.33 -13.42
CA GLU A 121 0.96 -2.06 -14.25
C GLU A 121 -0.35 -2.06 -13.45
N ARG A 122 -0.36 -2.71 -12.29
CA ARG A 122 -1.54 -2.80 -11.40
C ARG A 122 -1.60 -1.67 -10.37
N ILE A 123 -0.58 -0.81 -10.31
CA ILE A 123 -0.46 0.29 -9.38
C ILE A 123 -0.82 1.58 -10.12
N GLY A 124 -1.96 2.17 -9.76
CA GLY A 124 -2.37 3.45 -10.32
C GLY A 124 -1.58 4.61 -9.71
N ASP A 125 -1.27 5.62 -10.52
CA ASP A 125 -0.72 6.90 -10.05
C ASP A 125 -1.86 7.89 -9.78
N PHE A 126 -2.03 8.24 -8.50
CA PHE A 126 -3.10 9.11 -8.02
C PHE A 126 -2.55 10.38 -7.36
N GLU A 127 -1.32 10.80 -7.70
CA GLU A 127 -0.70 12.00 -7.14
C GLU A 127 -1.60 13.25 -7.18
N PRO A 128 -2.28 13.58 -8.31
CA PRO A 128 -3.15 14.76 -8.33
C PRO A 128 -4.28 14.69 -7.29
N LEU A 129 -4.82 13.49 -7.02
CA LEU A 129 -5.86 13.30 -6.02
C LEU A 129 -5.29 13.36 -4.60
N ALA A 130 -4.11 12.79 -4.38
CA ALA A 130 -3.40 12.88 -3.10
C ALA A 130 -3.11 14.34 -2.73
N LEU A 131 -2.61 15.14 -3.68
CA LEU A 131 -2.33 16.56 -3.50
C LEU A 131 -3.60 17.37 -3.22
N ARG A 132 -4.70 17.08 -3.93
CA ARG A 132 -5.99 17.72 -3.67
C ARG A 132 -6.50 17.45 -2.26
N ILE A 133 -6.40 16.21 -1.78
CA ILE A 133 -6.79 15.87 -0.41
C ILE A 133 -5.90 16.61 0.59
N ARG A 134 -4.57 16.60 0.39
CA ARG A 134 -3.60 17.29 1.27
C ARG A 134 -3.72 18.81 1.26
N GLY A 135 -4.26 19.39 0.19
CA GLY A 135 -4.60 20.80 0.09
C GLY A 135 -5.81 21.19 0.94
N VAL A 136 -6.62 20.23 1.38
CA VAL A 136 -7.81 20.44 2.22
C VAL A 136 -7.59 19.93 3.64
N ILE A 137 -6.93 18.78 3.80
CA ILE A 137 -6.73 18.08 5.05
C ILE A 137 -5.23 17.89 5.27
N ASP A 138 -4.71 18.38 6.39
CA ASP A 138 -3.29 18.24 6.72
C ASP A 138 -2.91 16.84 7.23
N GLU A 139 -1.62 16.62 7.46
CA GLU A 139 -1.08 15.35 7.95
C GLU A 139 -1.54 14.97 9.36
N ARG A 140 -2.13 15.92 10.11
CA ARG A 140 -2.70 15.69 11.44
C ARG A 140 -4.19 15.35 11.37
N GLY A 141 -4.75 15.20 10.17
CA GLY A 141 -6.17 14.94 9.97
C GLY A 141 -7.05 16.15 10.27
N ARG A 142 -6.53 17.37 10.11
CA ARG A 142 -7.29 18.61 10.32
C ARG A 142 -7.57 19.31 9.01
N VAL A 143 -8.76 19.89 8.89
CA VAL A 143 -9.08 20.77 7.77
C VAL A 143 -8.22 22.03 7.88
N ARG A 144 -7.43 22.29 6.85
CA ARG A 144 -6.54 23.44 6.78
C ARG A 144 -7.32 24.75 6.81
N ASP A 145 -6.74 25.79 7.40
CA ASP A 145 -7.36 27.12 7.45
C ASP A 145 -7.61 27.70 6.05
N ASP A 146 -6.73 27.36 5.10
CA ASP A 146 -6.74 27.80 3.70
C ASP A 146 -7.49 26.84 2.76
N ALA A 147 -8.19 25.83 3.28
CA ALA A 147 -8.92 24.86 2.46
C ALA A 147 -9.98 25.50 1.54
N SER A 148 -10.45 26.70 1.87
CA SER A 148 -11.20 27.55 0.95
C SER A 148 -11.03 29.03 1.30
N PRO A 149 -11.19 29.96 0.34
CA PRO A 149 -11.15 31.40 0.62
C PRO A 149 -12.18 31.83 1.67
N LYS A 150 -13.34 31.17 1.71
CA LYS A 150 -14.39 31.45 2.70
C LYS A 150 -13.97 31.00 4.10
N LEU A 151 -13.42 29.80 4.23
CA LEU A 151 -12.94 29.29 5.53
C LEU A 151 -11.77 30.13 6.06
N GLN A 152 -10.85 30.52 5.18
CA GLN A 152 -9.71 31.34 5.55
C GLN A 152 -10.13 32.70 6.10
N ARG A 153 -11.18 33.31 5.54
CA ARG A 153 -11.78 34.54 6.07
C ARG A 153 -12.35 34.33 7.48
N VAL A 154 -13.18 33.30 7.66
CA VAL A 154 -13.84 32.99 8.95
C VAL A 154 -12.84 32.71 10.07
N ARG A 155 -11.68 32.09 9.78
CA ARG A 155 -10.65 31.79 10.81
C ARG A 155 -9.73 32.98 11.15
N ARG A 156 -9.79 34.08 10.39
CA ARG A 156 -9.00 35.30 10.65
C ARG A 156 -9.77 36.36 11.44
N GLU A 157 -11.08 36.20 11.54
CA GLU A 157 -11.97 36.97 12.42
C GLU A 157 -11.95 36.40 13.84
#